data_AF-A0A7S9C5E1-F1
#
_entry.id   AF-A0A7S9C5E1-F1
#
_cell.length_a   1.000
_cell.length_b   1.000
_cell.length_c   1.000
_cell.angle_alpha   90.00
_cell.angle_beta   90.00
_cell.angle_gamma   90.00
#
_symmetry.space_group_name_H-M   'P 1'
#
loop_
_entity.id
_entity.type
_entity.pdbx_description
1 polymer ?
#
loop_
_entity_poly.entity_id
_entity_poly.type
_entity_poly.pdbx_seq_one_letter_code
_entity_poly.pdbx_strand_id
1 'polypeptide(L)'
;MSRAIASPMIGGLRALLLGLLLIAIAGPARAAEPLSQFNVMLLQPSAVLEQRVPSVDAMAAYIKAIEAAAREAVLASETRQAVAGFIVVAVRPGPQSRVWLDFDGLTDLGLQRRLTERIQAVPPFEARQGPVVFALKLATWGARASKRMAPSPQAWKQAAPAGGGAPLEVGELVERLWAD
;
A
#
# COMPACT_ATOMS: atom_id res chain seq x y z
N MET A 1 -63.24 28.67 51.22
CA MET A 1 -62.03 27.81 51.25
C MET A 1 -62.17 26.86 50.06
N SER A 2 -61.28 26.84 49.04
CA SER A 2 -59.87 26.37 49.05
C SER A 2 -59.81 24.88 49.44
N ARG A 3 -59.28 23.89 48.70
CA ARG A 3 -58.45 23.73 47.46
C ARG A 3 -58.69 22.28 46.93
N ALA A 4 -58.28 21.76 45.76
CA ALA A 4 -57.60 22.23 44.53
C ALA A 4 -57.86 21.19 43.37
N ILE A 5 -57.18 21.33 42.22
CA ILE A 5 -57.14 20.39 41.07
C ILE A 5 -55.80 19.64 41.04
N ALA A 6 -55.77 18.34 40.69
CA ALA A 6 -54.64 17.72 39.93
C ALA A 6 -54.90 16.27 39.45
N SER A 7 -54.71 16.06 38.15
CA SER A 7 -54.17 14.84 37.51
C SER A 7 -53.02 15.34 36.58
N PRO A 8 -52.22 14.54 35.83
CA PRO A 8 -52.28 13.09 35.57
C PRO A 8 -50.88 12.39 35.47
N MET A 9 -50.87 11.18 34.87
CA MET A 9 -49.79 10.58 34.04
C MET A 9 -48.30 10.78 34.45
N ILE A 10 -47.70 9.78 35.11
CA ILE A 10 -46.22 9.68 35.31
C ILE A 10 -45.60 8.38 34.71
N GLY A 11 -46.42 7.39 34.34
CA GLY A 11 -45.93 6.05 33.93
C GLY A 11 -45.25 5.97 32.54
N GLY A 12 -45.83 6.58 31.50
CA GLY A 12 -45.40 6.34 30.11
C GLY A 12 -44.05 6.94 29.72
N LEU A 13 -43.67 8.08 30.31
CA LEU A 13 -42.49 8.84 29.91
C LEU A 13 -41.17 8.13 30.25
N ARG A 14 -41.14 7.36 31.34
CA ARG A 14 -39.95 6.61 31.78
C ARG A 14 -39.60 5.44 30.85
N ALA A 15 -40.60 4.74 30.31
CA ALA A 15 -40.38 3.67 29.34
C ALA A 15 -39.84 4.21 28.00
N LEU A 16 -40.36 5.36 27.54
CA LEU A 16 -39.90 6.01 26.32
C LEU A 16 -38.44 6.48 26.41
N LEU A 17 -38.03 7.00 27.58
CA LEU A 17 -36.66 7.46 27.83
C LEU A 17 -35.64 6.32 27.88
N LEU A 18 -35.99 5.13 28.38
CA LEU A 18 -35.10 3.95 28.27
C LEU A 18 -34.98 3.44 26.83
N GLY A 19 -36.05 3.54 26.03
CA GLY A 19 -36.03 3.16 24.61
C GLY A 19 -35.09 4.02 23.77
N LEU A 20 -35.05 5.35 24.01
CA LEU A 20 -34.16 6.25 23.26
C LEU A 20 -32.67 6.09 23.61
N LEU A 21 -32.33 5.71 24.86
CA LEU A 21 -30.94 5.64 25.31
C LEU A 21 -30.14 4.49 24.66
N LEU A 22 -30.83 3.43 24.21
CA LEU A 22 -30.20 2.25 23.58
C LEU A 22 -29.78 2.46 22.12
N ILE A 23 -30.21 3.55 21.46
CA ILE A 23 -29.93 3.81 20.04
C ILE A 23 -28.55 4.50 19.84
N ALA A 24 -27.95 5.04 20.91
CA ALA A 24 -26.81 5.96 20.82
C ALA A 24 -25.40 5.34 20.69
N ILE A 25 -25.26 4.00 20.69
CA ILE A 25 -23.93 3.33 20.75
C ILE A 25 -23.54 2.62 19.43
N ALA A 26 -24.42 2.66 18.42
CA ALA A 26 -24.12 2.16 17.07
C ALA A 26 -23.24 3.14 16.27
N GLY A 27 -22.02 3.40 16.75
CA GLY A 27 -21.00 4.10 15.98
C GLY A 27 -20.67 3.34 14.69
N PRO A 28 -20.46 4.01 13.54
CA PRO A 28 -20.18 3.32 12.29
C PRO A 28 -18.90 2.51 12.42
N ALA A 29 -19.01 1.19 12.28
CA ALA A 29 -17.87 0.30 12.18
C ALA A 29 -17.15 0.58 10.86
N ARG A 30 -16.19 1.53 10.90
CA ARG A 30 -15.42 1.94 9.73
C ARG A 30 -14.57 0.75 9.28
N ALA A 31 -14.98 0.12 8.19
CA ALA A 31 -14.26 -1.00 7.59
C ALA A 31 -12.81 -0.57 7.33
N ALA A 32 -11.86 -1.42 7.74
CA ALA A 32 -10.45 -1.14 7.53
C ALA A 32 -10.15 -1.05 6.03
N GLU A 33 -9.47 0.01 5.61
CA GLU A 33 -9.12 0.22 4.21
C GLU A 33 -8.28 -0.97 3.69
N PRO A 34 -8.64 -1.58 2.55
CA PRO A 34 -7.92 -2.74 2.02
C PRO A 34 -6.44 -2.41 1.74
N LEU A 35 -6.17 -1.21 1.22
CA LEU A 35 -4.84 -0.71 0.91
C LEU A 35 -4.75 0.80 1.18
N SER A 36 -3.89 1.18 2.11
CA SER A 36 -3.53 2.58 2.41
C SER A 36 -2.08 2.84 2.00
N GLN A 37 -1.86 3.83 1.13
CA GLN A 37 -0.54 4.25 0.67
C GLN A 37 -0.04 5.41 1.54
N PHE A 38 1.27 5.44 1.85
CA PHE A 38 1.87 6.43 2.74
C PHE A 38 2.99 7.26 2.10
N ASN A 39 3.77 6.67 1.18
CA ASN A 39 4.84 7.38 0.48
C ASN A 39 5.19 6.74 -0.86
N VAL A 40 5.66 7.54 -1.81
CA VAL A 40 6.38 7.10 -3.00
C VAL A 40 7.86 7.42 -2.80
N MET A 41 8.70 6.40 -2.79
CA MET A 41 10.14 6.54 -2.68
C MET A 41 10.78 6.47 -4.05
N LEU A 42 11.41 7.56 -4.46
CA LEU A 42 12.32 7.59 -5.59
C LEU A 42 13.67 7.04 -5.10
N LEU A 43 14.14 5.93 -5.69
CA LEU A 43 15.35 5.24 -5.23
C LEU A 43 16.62 5.69 -5.98
N GLN A 44 16.49 6.65 -6.89
CA GLN A 44 17.57 7.22 -7.70
C GLN A 44 17.59 8.75 -7.57
N PRO A 45 18.74 9.41 -7.77
CA PRO A 45 18.82 10.88 -7.80
C PRO A 45 17.93 11.48 -8.89
N SER A 46 17.37 12.68 -8.64
CA SER A 46 16.48 13.37 -9.58
C SER A 46 17.09 13.54 -10.97
N ALA A 47 18.38 13.91 -11.05
CA ALA A 47 19.10 14.05 -12.32
C ALA A 47 19.16 12.74 -13.15
N VAL A 48 19.15 11.57 -12.50
CA VAL A 48 19.06 10.27 -13.19
C VAL A 48 17.63 10.03 -13.67
N LEU A 49 16.63 10.37 -12.85
CA LEU A 49 15.22 10.20 -13.21
C LEU A 49 14.81 11.15 -14.35
N GLU A 50 15.27 12.39 -14.37
CA GLU A 50 15.01 13.37 -15.44
C GLU A 50 15.54 12.90 -16.81
N GLN A 51 16.65 12.14 -16.84
CA GLN A 51 17.19 11.55 -18.07
C GLN A 51 16.42 10.30 -18.52
N ARG A 52 15.91 9.51 -17.56
CA ARG A 52 15.32 8.19 -17.81
C ARG A 52 13.79 8.18 -17.91
N VAL A 53 13.11 9.13 -17.29
CA VAL A 53 11.64 9.23 -17.28
C VAL A 53 11.19 10.18 -18.40
N PRO A 54 10.38 9.71 -19.36
CA PRO A 54 9.99 10.51 -20.53
C PRO A 54 9.02 11.65 -20.20
N SER A 55 8.26 11.49 -19.11
CA SER A 55 7.29 12.44 -18.59
C SER A 55 6.97 12.09 -17.14
N VAL A 56 6.93 13.10 -16.26
CA VAL A 56 6.52 12.95 -14.85
C VAL A 56 5.07 12.44 -14.77
N ASP A 57 4.19 12.90 -15.66
CA ASP A 57 2.79 12.46 -15.72
C ASP A 57 2.68 10.98 -16.08
N ALA A 58 3.52 10.48 -16.99
CA ALA A 58 3.53 9.07 -17.36
C ALA A 58 3.95 8.18 -16.16
N MET A 59 4.96 8.59 -15.40
CA MET A 59 5.36 7.87 -14.19
C MET A 59 4.30 7.97 -13.08
N ALA A 60 3.68 9.15 -12.90
CA ALA A 60 2.61 9.34 -11.92
C ALA A 60 1.34 8.53 -12.26
N ALA A 61 0.99 8.42 -13.55
CA ALA A 61 -0.09 7.57 -14.01
C ALA A 61 0.22 6.08 -13.77
N TYR A 62 1.46 5.64 -14.06
CA TYR A 62 1.89 4.28 -13.80
C TYR A 62 1.86 3.92 -12.30
N ILE A 63 2.34 4.81 -11.43
CA ILE A 63 2.24 4.66 -9.96
C ILE A 63 0.79 4.47 -9.50
N LYS A 64 -0.14 5.29 -10.00
CA LYS A 64 -1.57 5.17 -9.67
C LYS A 64 -2.18 3.85 -10.17
N ALA A 65 -1.80 3.40 -11.37
CA ALA A 65 -2.25 2.13 -11.93
C ALA A 65 -1.72 0.92 -11.12
N ILE A 66 -0.47 0.98 -10.64
CA ILE A 66 0.09 -0.01 -9.72
C ILE A 66 -0.66 -0.03 -8.39
N GLU A 67 -0.94 1.14 -7.80
CA GLU A 67 -1.69 1.22 -6.52
C GLU A 67 -3.09 0.63 -6.67
N ALA A 68 -3.78 0.91 -7.78
CA ALA A 68 -5.06 0.29 -8.10
C ALA A 68 -4.94 -1.24 -8.26
N ALA A 69 -3.98 -1.73 -9.04
CA ALA A 69 -3.75 -3.17 -9.22
C ALA A 69 -3.42 -3.89 -7.90
N ALA A 70 -2.64 -3.25 -7.02
CA ALA A 70 -2.35 -3.74 -5.68
C ALA A 70 -3.59 -3.79 -4.78
N ARG A 71 -4.44 -2.74 -4.84
CA ARG A 71 -5.71 -2.67 -4.09
C ARG A 71 -6.66 -3.79 -4.50
N GLU A 72 -6.81 -4.03 -5.81
CA GLU A 72 -7.62 -5.15 -6.33
C GLU A 72 -7.04 -6.52 -5.95
N ALA A 73 -5.71 -6.70 -5.96
CA ALA A 73 -5.08 -7.95 -5.54
C ALA A 73 -5.30 -8.26 -4.04
N VAL A 74 -5.36 -7.23 -3.19
CA VAL A 74 -5.67 -7.35 -1.76
C VAL A 74 -7.16 -7.59 -1.53
N LEU A 75 -8.04 -6.88 -2.24
CA LEU A 75 -9.49 -7.09 -2.19
C LEU A 75 -9.92 -8.49 -2.62
N ALA A 76 -9.28 -9.03 -3.68
CA ALA A 76 -9.48 -10.39 -4.17
C ALA A 76 -8.76 -11.48 -3.34
N SER A 77 -8.18 -11.12 -2.19
CA SER A 77 -7.53 -12.07 -1.29
C SER A 77 -8.53 -12.73 -0.35
N GLU A 78 -8.46 -14.06 -0.26
CA GLU A 78 -9.23 -14.84 0.72
C GLU A 78 -8.82 -14.50 2.16
N THR A 79 -7.56 -14.12 2.38
CA THR A 79 -7.05 -13.68 3.68
C THR A 79 -7.06 -12.15 3.80
N ARG A 80 -7.42 -11.66 4.98
CA ARG A 80 -7.27 -10.25 5.36
C ARG A 80 -6.02 -10.02 6.21
N GLN A 81 -4.87 -10.50 5.73
CA GLN A 81 -3.60 -10.37 6.46
C GLN A 81 -3.20 -8.88 6.55
N ALA A 82 -3.24 -8.30 7.75
CA ALA A 82 -2.92 -6.89 7.98
C ALA A 82 -1.40 -6.69 8.12
N VAL A 83 -0.73 -6.38 7.01
CA VAL A 83 0.73 -6.18 6.91
C VAL A 83 1.09 -4.86 6.23
N ALA A 84 2.31 -4.38 6.47
CA ALA A 84 2.83 -3.13 5.91
C ALA A 84 4.27 -3.30 5.41
N GLY A 85 4.70 -2.43 4.51
CA GLY A 85 6.04 -2.45 3.93
C GLY A 85 6.08 -1.78 2.58
N PHE A 86 6.75 -2.41 1.62
CA PHE A 86 7.04 -1.85 0.31
C PHE A 86 6.67 -2.79 -0.83
N ILE A 87 6.13 -2.20 -1.90
CA ILE A 87 6.17 -2.77 -3.24
C ILE A 87 7.24 -2.00 -4.00
N VAL A 88 8.31 -2.68 -4.40
CA VAL A 88 9.40 -2.10 -5.19
C VAL A 88 9.17 -2.44 -6.65
N VAL A 89 9.25 -1.45 -7.52
CA VAL A 89 9.07 -1.62 -8.96
C VAL A 89 10.27 -1.02 -9.68
N ALA A 90 10.82 -1.80 -10.60
CA ALA A 90 11.74 -1.29 -11.62
C ALA A 90 11.06 -1.33 -12.99
N VAL A 91 11.37 -0.34 -13.83
CA VAL A 91 10.97 -0.24 -15.24
C VAL A 91 12.23 -0.06 -16.07
N ARG A 92 12.42 -0.88 -17.10
CA ARG A 92 13.56 -0.80 -18.03
C ARG A 92 13.08 -0.49 -19.46
N PRO A 93 13.97 0.00 -20.35
CA PRO A 93 13.65 0.21 -21.77
C PRO A 93 13.13 -1.07 -22.44
N GLY A 94 12.16 -0.94 -23.36
CA GLY A 94 11.57 -2.09 -24.07
C GLY A 94 10.27 -2.60 -23.45
N PRO A 95 9.35 -1.68 -23.10
CA PRO A 95 8.42 -1.70 -21.95
C PRO A 95 8.44 -2.97 -21.08
N GLN A 96 9.41 -3.08 -20.16
CA GLN A 96 9.47 -4.19 -19.20
C GLN A 96 9.55 -3.66 -17.76
N SER A 97 8.74 -4.25 -16.87
CA SER A 97 8.80 -4.01 -15.44
C SER A 97 9.31 -5.23 -14.68
N ARG A 98 9.71 -5.06 -13.42
CA ARG A 98 9.91 -6.16 -12.46
C ARG A 98 9.47 -5.69 -11.07
N VAL A 99 8.80 -6.56 -10.33
CA VAL A 99 8.20 -6.26 -9.02
C VAL A 99 8.88 -7.09 -7.93
N TRP A 100 9.19 -6.47 -6.80
CA TRP A 100 9.59 -7.17 -5.57
C TRP A 100 8.70 -6.73 -4.41
N LEU A 101 8.21 -7.70 -3.65
CA LEU A 101 7.45 -7.47 -2.42
C LEU A 101 8.40 -7.52 -1.23
N ASP A 102 8.31 -6.52 -0.35
CA ASP A 102 9.14 -6.38 0.82
C ASP A 102 8.30 -5.87 2.00
N PHE A 103 7.51 -6.78 2.56
CA PHE A 103 6.57 -6.54 3.64
C PHE A 103 7.08 -7.10 4.97
N ASP A 104 6.74 -6.39 6.04
CA ASP A 104 7.00 -6.82 7.41
C ASP A 104 6.00 -7.94 7.77
N GLY A 105 6.40 -9.20 7.57
CA GLY A 105 5.63 -10.37 7.99
C GLY A 105 4.52 -10.85 7.06
N LEU A 106 4.54 -10.48 5.77
CA LEU A 106 3.64 -11.08 4.76
C LEU A 106 3.99 -12.55 4.56
N THR A 107 3.02 -13.44 4.78
CA THR A 107 3.21 -14.89 4.74
C THR A 107 2.21 -15.61 3.85
N ASP A 108 1.09 -14.98 3.49
CA ASP A 108 0.18 -15.50 2.47
C ASP A 108 0.86 -15.50 1.08
N LEU A 109 1.23 -16.69 0.61
CA LEU A 109 1.83 -16.91 -0.71
C LEU A 109 0.85 -16.64 -1.86
N GLY A 110 -0.46 -16.85 -1.64
CA GLY A 110 -1.50 -16.54 -2.61
C GLY A 110 -1.64 -15.04 -2.82
N LEU A 111 -1.60 -14.25 -1.73
CA LEU A 111 -1.57 -12.79 -1.78
C LEU A 111 -0.27 -12.28 -2.42
N GLN A 112 0.89 -12.83 -2.05
CA GLN A 112 2.17 -12.48 -2.69
C GLN A 112 2.13 -12.69 -4.20
N ARG A 113 1.70 -13.87 -4.66
CA ARG A 113 1.56 -14.17 -6.08
C ARG A 113 0.58 -13.21 -6.76
N ARG A 114 -0.63 -13.01 -6.20
CA ARG A 114 -1.63 -12.07 -6.75
C ARG A 114 -1.10 -10.65 -6.88
N LEU A 115 -0.40 -10.14 -5.86
CA LEU A 115 0.21 -8.81 -5.88
C LEU A 115 1.24 -8.70 -7.01
N THR A 116 2.18 -9.64 -7.08
CA THR A 116 3.20 -9.65 -8.13
C THR A 116 2.58 -9.74 -9.52
N GLU A 117 1.71 -10.72 -9.79
CA GLU A 117 1.06 -10.92 -11.09
C GLU A 117 0.24 -9.70 -11.54
N ARG A 118 -0.61 -9.14 -10.66
CA ARG A 118 -1.48 -8.00 -11.00
C ARG A 118 -0.69 -6.74 -11.29
N ILE A 119 0.40 -6.50 -10.56
CA ILE A 119 1.25 -5.31 -10.74
C ILE A 119 2.17 -5.47 -11.94
N GLN A 120 2.73 -6.66 -12.14
CA GLN A 120 3.54 -7.01 -13.30
C GLN A 120 2.77 -6.92 -14.62
N ALA A 121 1.44 -7.12 -14.59
CA ALA A 121 0.54 -6.95 -15.73
C ALA A 121 0.17 -5.49 -16.06
N VAL A 122 0.52 -4.50 -15.21
CA VAL A 122 0.29 -3.09 -15.51
C VAL A 122 1.30 -2.63 -16.58
N PRO A 123 0.86 -2.10 -17.74
CA PRO A 123 1.78 -1.63 -18.78
C PRO A 123 2.72 -0.54 -18.24
N PRO A 124 4.06 -0.74 -18.31
CA PRO A 124 5.02 0.27 -17.87
C PRO A 124 5.10 1.46 -18.83
N PHE A 125 5.62 2.58 -18.34
CA PHE A 125 6.01 3.70 -19.18
C PHE A 125 7.35 3.41 -19.90
N GLU A 126 7.63 4.15 -20.97
CA GLU A 126 8.86 4.03 -21.77
C GLU A 126 10.09 4.63 -21.05
N ALA A 127 10.73 3.85 -20.17
CA ALA A 127 12.00 4.24 -19.57
C ALA A 127 13.11 4.35 -20.64
N ARG A 128 13.98 5.36 -20.50
CA ARG A 128 15.09 5.67 -21.39
C ARG A 128 16.42 5.45 -20.68
N GLN A 129 17.50 5.16 -21.41
CA GLN A 129 18.89 5.22 -20.90
C GLN A 129 19.18 4.40 -19.62
N GLY A 130 18.43 3.32 -19.39
CA GLY A 130 18.58 2.42 -18.23
C GLY A 130 17.31 2.35 -17.37
N PRO A 131 17.38 1.68 -16.21
CA PRO A 131 16.20 1.39 -15.41
C PRO A 131 15.80 2.59 -14.53
N VAL A 132 14.51 2.69 -14.27
CA VAL A 132 13.87 3.57 -13.29
C VAL A 132 13.33 2.72 -12.16
N VAL A 133 13.69 3.01 -10.92
CA VAL A 133 13.39 2.21 -9.73
C VAL A 133 12.76 3.08 -8.65
N PHE A 134 11.58 2.67 -8.18
CA PHE A 134 10.84 3.33 -7.11
C PHE A 134 10.17 2.31 -6.19
N ALA A 135 9.71 2.75 -5.03
CA ALA A 135 8.93 1.92 -4.12
C ALA A 135 7.69 2.63 -3.58
N LEU A 136 6.60 1.89 -3.45
CA LEU A 136 5.37 2.33 -2.80
C LEU A 136 5.37 1.82 -1.37
N LYS A 137 5.43 2.73 -0.39
CA LYS A 137 5.30 2.40 1.03
C LYS A 137 3.82 2.38 1.39
N LEU A 138 3.32 1.24 1.85
CA LEU A 138 1.89 1.01 2.03
C LEU A 138 1.58 -0.01 3.15
N ALA A 139 0.30 -0.11 3.51
CA ALA A 139 -0.25 -1.11 4.41
C ALA A 139 -1.57 -1.67 3.89
N THR A 140 -1.91 -2.85 4.40
CA THR A 140 -3.15 -3.57 4.10
C THR A 140 -4.04 -3.68 5.33
N TRP A 141 -5.35 -3.68 5.12
CA TRP A 141 -6.38 -3.91 6.14
C TRP A 141 -6.19 -3.10 7.43
N GLY A 142 -5.82 -1.81 7.29
CA GLY A 142 -5.62 -0.89 8.41
C GLY A 142 -4.37 -1.11 9.27
N ALA A 143 -3.40 -1.92 8.82
CA ALA A 143 -2.10 -2.00 9.50
C ALA A 143 -1.39 -0.64 9.53
N ARG A 144 -0.60 -0.40 10.58
CA ARG A 144 0.23 0.82 10.68
C ARG A 144 1.36 0.76 9.67
N ALA A 145 1.74 1.90 9.10
CA ALA A 145 2.88 2.03 8.20
C ALA A 145 4.15 1.38 8.78
N SER A 146 4.91 0.67 7.94
CA SER A 146 6.21 0.11 8.34
C SER A 146 7.12 1.19 8.93
N LYS A 147 7.87 0.86 9.98
CA LYS A 147 8.87 1.77 10.58
C LYS A 147 10.13 1.91 9.72
N ARG A 148 10.34 1.02 8.74
CA ARG A 148 11.55 1.05 7.90
C ARG A 148 11.59 2.31 7.03
N MET A 149 12.78 2.88 6.90
CA MET A 149 13.01 4.09 6.11
C MET A 149 13.14 3.80 4.61
N ALA A 150 13.59 2.60 4.24
CA ALA A 150 13.82 2.17 2.86
C ALA A 150 13.43 0.69 2.66
N PRO A 151 13.12 0.29 1.41
CA PRO A 151 12.98 -1.12 1.06
C PRO A 151 14.35 -1.84 1.12
N SER A 152 14.29 -3.14 1.34
CA SER A 152 15.43 -4.07 1.34
C SER A 152 14.98 -5.47 0.88
N PRO A 153 14.49 -5.64 -0.37
CA PRO A 153 13.98 -6.92 -0.85
C PRO A 153 14.98 -8.06 -0.69
N GLN A 154 14.51 -9.29 -0.47
CA GLN A 154 15.40 -10.43 -0.23
C GLN A 154 16.32 -10.71 -1.43
N ALA A 155 15.81 -10.62 -2.66
CA ALA A 155 16.61 -10.73 -3.89
C ALA A 155 17.74 -9.70 -3.96
N TRP A 156 17.48 -8.46 -3.51
CA TRP A 156 18.48 -7.38 -3.49
C TRP A 156 19.61 -7.67 -2.50
N LYS A 157 19.29 -8.27 -1.34
CA LYS A 157 20.28 -8.73 -0.36
C LYS A 157 21.13 -9.89 -0.88
N GLN A 158 20.56 -10.73 -1.74
CA GLN A 158 21.24 -11.89 -2.35
C GLN A 158 22.15 -11.49 -3.52
N ALA A 159 21.78 -10.47 -4.30
CA ALA A 159 22.58 -9.94 -5.41
C ALA A 159 23.62 -8.87 -5.00
N ALA A 160 23.61 -8.43 -3.74
CA ALA A 160 24.61 -7.50 -3.21
C ALA A 160 26.02 -8.15 -3.19
N PRO A 161 27.11 -7.42 -3.48
CA PRO A 161 28.45 -7.98 -3.47
C PRO A 161 28.85 -8.51 -2.09
N ALA A 162 29.26 -9.78 -2.03
CA ALA A 162 29.89 -10.33 -0.83
C ALA A 162 31.29 -9.68 -0.62
N GLY A 163 31.61 -9.32 0.61
CA GLY A 163 32.98 -8.94 0.99
C GLY A 163 33.29 -7.44 1.15
N GLY A 164 32.29 -6.56 1.30
CA GLY A 164 32.52 -5.18 1.77
C GLY A 164 33.02 -4.19 0.70
N GLY A 165 32.78 -4.48 -0.58
CA GLY A 165 32.88 -3.46 -1.64
C GLY A 165 31.88 -2.31 -1.44
N ALA A 166 32.04 -1.23 -2.20
CA ALA A 166 31.08 -0.12 -2.19
C ALA A 166 29.65 -0.61 -2.51
N PRO A 167 28.60 -0.08 -1.85
CA PRO A 167 27.23 -0.37 -2.21
C PRO A 167 26.98 -0.09 -3.69
N LEU A 168 26.35 -1.03 -4.39
CA LEU A 168 25.95 -0.80 -5.78
C LEU A 168 24.86 0.28 -5.84
N GLU A 169 24.94 1.15 -6.85
CA GLU A 169 23.83 2.02 -7.21
C GLU A 169 22.60 1.17 -7.56
N VAL A 170 21.40 1.61 -7.16
CA VAL A 170 20.20 0.76 -7.24
C VAL A 170 19.88 0.31 -8.66
N GLY A 171 20.23 1.13 -9.66
CA GLY A 171 20.09 0.78 -11.07
C GLY A 171 20.99 -0.39 -11.49
N GLU A 172 22.23 -0.43 -11.02
CA GLU A 172 23.18 -1.51 -11.32
C GLU A 172 22.77 -2.83 -10.62
N LEU A 173 22.30 -2.73 -9.37
CA LEU A 173 21.75 -3.88 -8.65
C LEU A 173 20.54 -4.48 -9.37
N VAL A 174 19.64 -3.62 -9.88
CA VAL A 174 18.46 -4.03 -10.65
C VAL A 174 18.83 -4.64 -12.01
N GLU A 175 19.81 -4.10 -12.72
CA GLU A 175 20.30 -4.69 -13.99
C GLU A 175 20.90 -6.08 -13.77
N ARG A 176 21.72 -6.27 -12.73
CA ARG A 176 22.24 -7.61 -12.36
C ARG A 176 21.13 -8.61 -12.14
N LEU A 177 20.15 -8.24 -11.31
CA LEU A 177 18.99 -9.08 -11.04
C LEU A 177 18.21 -9.43 -12.31
N TRP A 178 18.17 -8.55 -13.32
CA TRP A 178 17.41 -8.80 -14.56
C TRP A 178 18.06 -9.82 -15.50
N ALA A 179 19.33 -10.19 -15.27
CA ALA A 179 19.98 -11.28 -15.98
C ALA A 179 19.59 -12.67 -15.44
N ASP A 180 19.03 -12.73 -14.23
CA ASP A 180 18.44 -13.90 -13.58
C ASP A 180 16.91 -14.02 -13.87
#